data_AF-A0A261CB90-F1
#
_entry.id   AF-A0A261CB90-F1
#
_cell.length_a   1.000
_cell.length_b   1.000
_cell.length_c   1.000
_cell.angle_alpha   90.00
_cell.angle_beta   90.00
_cell.angle_gamma   90.00
#
_symmetry.space_group_name_H-M   'P 1'
#
loop_
_entity.id
_entity.type
_entity.pdbx_description
1 polymer ?
#
loop_
_entity_poly.entity_id
_entity_poly.type
_entity_poly.pdbx_seq_one_letter_code
_entity_poly.pdbx_strand_id
1 'polypeptide(L)'
;MMFADFRFRYAILAADEAAEKDAAKASKAMLRKLSKSNQLNVDTFKVGTTKVFFRAGMLARLEELRDEALSAVILKFQCSVRHYLAQVEYKRRLDREDAYPIIQENVRAWIKLRSWPWYRLFSRLKPMLKGMKSNAEIEALEKKCKELEENHKREEEARKKYADELRAKIEQYEETKAALERDRMLLDKRNKEIEELNRNLKSESESNYENAKKAAELEKLREKERKEWDEKERRMQMEAENEANNHKTQTEKLKDQIASMQTDYEKLSAQRKAQEQMNAELVDEVAALKNKAERAEEQKKKLVEDLDAMDDKLAAEKRANNEHVKHNKKLEAQLKATQTQLTLALKEKHDNDAQGDANLISKLQAMLRRCISRIEELEEDLLEERKLRMKAERQFNELRTEFDQLTEQMAEASGQLTAEAHINKVRAEEVSMLRRDLQKRNLNHEAYISDLCSMQYATVNNLRNLSQQSATLETDALRILDHRRAISKQPLPRVYVEDPDSDSE
;
A
#
# COMPACT_ATOMS: atom_id res chain seq x y z
N MET A 1 -46.39 -6.31 -6.80
CA MET A 1 -45.46 -6.47 -7.95
C MET A 1 -44.74 -5.15 -8.24
N MET A 2 -43.52 -5.16 -8.79
CA MET A 2 -42.81 -3.94 -9.18
C MET A 2 -43.43 -3.31 -10.44
N PHE A 3 -43.28 -2.01 -10.64
CA PHE A 3 -43.79 -1.33 -11.84
C PHE A 3 -43.15 -1.82 -13.15
N ALA A 4 -41.83 -2.02 -13.19
CA ALA A 4 -41.15 -2.53 -14.37
C ALA A 4 -41.62 -3.96 -14.74
N ASP A 5 -41.80 -4.81 -13.73
CA ASP A 5 -42.27 -6.20 -13.86
C ASP A 5 -43.74 -6.27 -14.32
N PHE A 6 -44.61 -5.42 -13.78
CA PHE A 6 -46.01 -5.28 -14.24
C PHE A 6 -46.11 -4.79 -15.68
N ARG A 7 -45.36 -3.72 -16.03
CA ARG A 7 -45.28 -3.20 -17.40
C ARG A 7 -44.81 -4.28 -18.37
N PHE A 8 -43.72 -4.99 -18.04
CA PHE A 8 -43.11 -5.97 -18.93
C PHE A 8 -44.03 -7.17 -19.21
N ARG A 9 -44.62 -7.77 -18.18
CA ARG A 9 -45.49 -8.96 -18.35
C ARG A 9 -46.77 -8.65 -19.13
N TYR A 10 -47.49 -7.61 -18.72
CA TYR A 10 -48.84 -7.32 -19.21
C TYR A 10 -48.87 -6.26 -20.32
N ALA A 11 -47.72 -5.91 -20.92
CA ALA A 11 -47.63 -4.96 -22.03
C ALA A 11 -48.64 -5.28 -23.15
N ILE A 12 -48.83 -6.56 -23.49
CA ILE A 12 -49.74 -7.00 -24.55
C ILE A 12 -51.21 -6.61 -24.32
N LEU A 13 -51.63 -6.39 -23.06
CA LEU A 13 -53.01 -6.01 -22.73
C LEU A 13 -53.28 -4.50 -22.88
N ALA A 14 -52.23 -3.69 -22.95
CA ALA A 14 -52.30 -2.23 -23.00
C ALA A 14 -51.02 -1.67 -23.65
N ALA A 15 -50.77 -2.06 -24.90
CA ALA A 15 -49.49 -1.85 -25.58
C ALA A 15 -49.12 -0.36 -25.74
N ASP A 16 -50.10 0.47 -26.08
CA ASP A 16 -49.93 1.91 -26.28
C ASP A 16 -49.48 2.61 -24.98
N GLU A 17 -50.07 2.21 -23.86
CA GLU A 17 -49.78 2.74 -22.52
C GLU A 17 -48.51 2.12 -21.92
N ALA A 18 -48.15 0.91 -22.35
CA ALA A 18 -46.89 0.25 -22.04
C ALA A 18 -45.69 0.86 -22.79
N ALA A 19 -45.92 1.71 -23.81
CA ALA A 19 -44.85 2.43 -24.52
C ALA A 19 -44.24 3.59 -23.71
N GLU A 20 -45.00 4.19 -22.77
CA GLU A 20 -44.57 5.32 -21.93
C GLU A 20 -43.23 5.05 -21.23
N LYS A 21 -42.28 5.99 -21.30
CA LYS A 21 -40.89 5.73 -20.89
C LYS A 21 -40.76 5.36 -19.41
N ASP A 22 -41.43 6.10 -18.53
CA ASP A 22 -41.46 5.87 -17.08
C ASP A 22 -42.35 4.67 -16.73
N ALA A 23 -41.76 3.61 -16.16
CA ALA A 23 -42.49 2.40 -15.79
C ALA A 23 -43.62 2.62 -14.76
N ALA A 24 -43.50 3.62 -13.88
CA ALA A 24 -44.53 3.95 -12.89
C ALA A 24 -45.72 4.69 -13.54
N LYS A 25 -45.47 5.55 -14.54
CA LYS A 25 -46.53 6.17 -15.36
C LYS A 25 -47.19 5.14 -16.28
N ALA A 26 -46.39 4.34 -17.00
CA ALA A 26 -46.87 3.26 -17.86
C ALA A 26 -47.80 2.32 -17.09
N SER A 27 -47.36 1.79 -15.94
CA SER A 27 -48.19 0.91 -15.10
C SER A 27 -49.50 1.56 -14.66
N LYS A 28 -49.49 2.85 -14.29
CA LYS A 28 -50.69 3.60 -13.91
C LYS A 28 -51.63 3.82 -15.11
N ALA A 29 -51.11 4.04 -16.31
CA ALA A 29 -51.89 4.21 -17.53
C ALA A 29 -52.51 2.87 -17.98
N MET A 30 -51.72 1.80 -18.00
CA MET A 30 -52.18 0.43 -18.28
C MET A 30 -53.31 0.01 -17.33
N LEU A 31 -53.12 0.14 -16.01
CA LEU A 31 -54.18 -0.17 -15.02
C LEU A 31 -55.46 0.65 -15.23
N ARG A 32 -55.35 1.92 -15.64
CA ARG A 32 -56.51 2.76 -15.99
C ARG A 32 -57.21 2.25 -17.25
N LYS A 33 -56.50 1.77 -18.28
CA LYS A 33 -57.09 1.16 -19.47
C LYS A 33 -57.79 -0.15 -19.14
N LEU A 34 -57.11 -1.05 -18.42
CA LEU A 34 -57.67 -2.34 -17.97
C LEU A 34 -58.91 -2.17 -17.07
N SER A 35 -59.01 -1.07 -16.33
CA SER A 35 -60.21 -0.75 -15.57
C SER A 35 -61.31 -0.13 -16.45
N LYS A 36 -60.98 0.75 -17.40
CA LYS A 36 -61.94 1.28 -18.40
C LYS A 36 -62.50 0.21 -19.34
N SER A 37 -61.73 -0.84 -19.67
CA SER A 37 -62.17 -2.00 -20.46
C SER A 37 -62.95 -3.04 -19.62
N ASN A 38 -63.24 -2.74 -18.35
CA ASN A 38 -63.94 -3.62 -17.41
C ASN A 38 -63.22 -4.96 -17.14
N GLN A 39 -61.92 -5.04 -17.43
CA GLN A 39 -61.07 -6.21 -17.16
C GLN A 39 -60.55 -6.22 -15.70
N LEU A 40 -60.44 -5.06 -15.05
CA LEU A 40 -60.06 -4.89 -13.64
C LEU A 40 -60.99 -3.94 -12.87
N ASN A 41 -61.63 -4.41 -11.80
CA ASN A 41 -62.36 -3.53 -10.88
C ASN A 41 -61.40 -2.69 -10.02
N VAL A 42 -61.70 -1.42 -9.80
CA VAL A 42 -60.80 -0.47 -9.09
C VAL A 42 -60.42 -0.97 -7.68
N ASP A 43 -61.35 -1.55 -6.93
CA ASP A 43 -61.11 -2.05 -5.56
C ASP A 43 -60.15 -3.24 -5.46
N THR A 44 -59.82 -3.86 -6.59
CA THR A 44 -59.03 -5.10 -6.66
C THR A 44 -57.52 -4.84 -6.72
N PHE A 45 -57.09 -3.59 -6.93
CA PHE A 45 -55.70 -3.19 -6.90
C PHE A 45 -55.52 -1.84 -6.17
N LYS A 46 -54.31 -1.58 -5.67
CA LYS A 46 -53.88 -0.26 -5.19
C LYS A 46 -52.48 0.05 -5.68
N VAL A 47 -52.24 1.31 -6.06
CA VAL A 47 -50.95 1.75 -6.59
C VAL A 47 -50.17 2.50 -5.51
N GLY A 48 -49.02 1.95 -5.10
CA GLY A 48 -48.10 2.60 -4.17
C GLY A 48 -47.08 3.51 -4.87
N THR A 49 -46.03 3.88 -4.14
CA THR A 49 -44.92 4.70 -4.64
C THR A 49 -43.93 3.92 -5.51
N THR A 50 -43.73 2.62 -5.24
CA THR A 50 -42.74 1.76 -5.93
C THR A 50 -43.32 0.47 -6.53
N LYS A 51 -44.52 0.06 -6.09
CA LYS A 51 -45.14 -1.23 -6.38
C LYS A 51 -46.64 -1.09 -6.61
N VAL A 52 -47.21 -1.96 -7.45
CA VAL A 52 -48.65 -2.22 -7.52
C VAL A 52 -48.99 -3.35 -6.55
N PHE A 53 -50.04 -3.16 -5.77
CA PHE A 53 -50.63 -4.15 -4.87
C PHE A 53 -51.92 -4.69 -5.50
N PHE A 54 -52.15 -5.99 -5.40
CA PHE A 54 -53.33 -6.68 -5.91
C PHE A 54 -53.98 -7.49 -4.80
N ARG A 55 -55.31 -7.64 -4.82
CA ARG A 55 -55.99 -8.65 -4.02
C ARG A 55 -55.65 -10.07 -4.53
N ALA A 56 -55.87 -11.08 -3.69
CA ALA A 56 -55.76 -12.49 -4.08
C ALA A 56 -56.60 -12.80 -5.34
N GLY A 57 -56.16 -13.77 -6.14
CA GLY A 57 -56.77 -14.16 -7.42
C GLY A 57 -56.50 -13.20 -8.59
N MET A 58 -56.29 -11.90 -8.35
CA MET A 58 -56.21 -10.90 -9.44
C MET A 58 -54.99 -11.03 -10.35
N LEU A 59 -53.88 -11.56 -9.85
CA LEU A 59 -52.72 -11.86 -10.70
C LEU A 59 -52.97 -13.06 -11.60
N ALA A 60 -53.72 -14.08 -11.15
CA ALA A 60 -54.11 -15.20 -12.01
C ALA A 60 -54.97 -14.73 -13.18
N ARG A 61 -56.00 -13.91 -12.91
CA ARG A 61 -56.84 -13.28 -13.94
C ARG A 61 -56.05 -12.40 -14.92
N LEU A 62 -54.93 -11.81 -14.50
CA LEU A 62 -54.06 -11.03 -15.38
C LEU A 62 -53.13 -11.90 -16.24
N GLU A 63 -52.71 -13.07 -15.78
CA GLU A 63 -52.03 -14.05 -16.63
C GLU A 63 -53.03 -14.71 -17.60
N GLU A 64 -54.25 -15.05 -17.18
CA GLU A 64 -55.32 -15.59 -18.05
C GLU A 64 -55.58 -14.67 -19.26
N LEU A 65 -55.89 -13.39 -19.02
CA LEU A 65 -56.08 -12.39 -20.08
C LEU A 65 -54.85 -12.23 -20.98
N ARG A 66 -53.65 -12.33 -20.41
CA ARG A 66 -52.37 -12.22 -21.12
C ARG A 66 -52.12 -13.41 -22.03
N ASP A 67 -52.44 -14.62 -21.57
CA ASP A 67 -52.28 -15.85 -22.34
C ASP A 67 -53.37 -15.99 -23.42
N GLU A 68 -54.59 -15.48 -23.20
CA GLU A 68 -55.61 -15.27 -24.25
C GLU A 68 -55.08 -14.33 -25.36
N ALA A 69 -54.54 -13.17 -24.97
CA ALA A 69 -54.00 -12.18 -25.91
C ALA A 69 -52.79 -12.72 -26.70
N LEU A 70 -51.87 -13.43 -26.02
CA LEU A 70 -50.74 -14.12 -26.65
C LEU A 70 -51.22 -15.19 -27.64
N SER A 71 -52.21 -16.01 -27.25
CA SER A 71 -52.80 -17.05 -28.10
C SER A 71 -53.40 -16.46 -29.38
N ALA A 72 -54.10 -15.32 -29.29
CA ALA A 72 -54.66 -14.63 -30.45
C ALA A 72 -53.58 -14.08 -31.41
N VAL A 73 -52.44 -13.62 -30.88
CA VAL A 73 -51.29 -13.18 -31.70
C VAL A 73 -50.58 -14.37 -32.36
N ILE A 74 -50.34 -15.45 -31.61
CA ILE A 74 -49.73 -16.69 -32.13
C ILE A 74 -50.60 -17.30 -33.24
N LEU A 75 -51.92 -17.32 -33.07
CA LEU A 75 -52.86 -17.79 -34.11
C LEU A 75 -52.73 -16.98 -35.40
N LYS A 76 -52.72 -15.65 -35.32
CA LYS A 76 -52.52 -14.77 -36.49
C LYS A 76 -51.20 -15.05 -37.20
N PHE A 77 -50.10 -15.18 -36.45
CA PHE A 77 -48.79 -15.53 -37.01
C PHE A 77 -48.82 -16.90 -37.72
N GLN A 78 -49.37 -17.94 -37.09
CA GLN A 78 -49.50 -19.26 -37.71
C GLN A 78 -50.35 -19.22 -39.00
N CYS A 79 -51.43 -18.42 -39.02
CA CYS A 79 -52.25 -18.25 -40.23
C CYS A 79 -51.45 -17.60 -41.37
N SER A 80 -50.66 -16.55 -41.10
CA SER A 80 -49.79 -15.94 -42.11
C SER A 80 -48.72 -16.91 -42.64
N VAL A 81 -48.10 -17.71 -41.77
CA VAL A 81 -47.12 -18.73 -42.18
C VAL A 81 -47.78 -19.83 -43.03
N ARG A 82 -48.94 -20.35 -42.61
CA ARG A 82 -49.70 -21.35 -43.40
C ARG A 82 -50.12 -20.80 -44.76
N HIS A 83 -50.55 -19.54 -44.83
CA HIS A 83 -50.90 -18.87 -46.09
C HIS A 83 -49.71 -18.77 -47.05
N TYR A 84 -48.55 -18.30 -46.55
CA TYR A 84 -47.33 -18.22 -47.36
C TYR A 84 -46.87 -19.60 -47.88
N LEU A 85 -46.87 -20.62 -47.01
CA LEU A 85 -46.52 -21.99 -47.41
C LEU A 85 -47.50 -22.55 -48.46
N ALA A 86 -48.80 -22.25 -48.33
CA ALA A 86 -49.81 -22.63 -49.30
C ALA A 86 -49.60 -21.93 -50.66
N GLN A 87 -49.21 -20.65 -50.69
CA GLN A 87 -48.84 -19.95 -51.93
C GLN A 87 -47.63 -20.57 -52.62
N VAL A 88 -46.59 -20.91 -51.85
CA VAL A 88 -45.37 -21.56 -52.38
C VAL A 88 -45.68 -22.94 -52.97
N GLU A 89 -46.47 -23.77 -52.29
CA GLU A 89 -46.85 -25.09 -52.81
C GLU A 89 -47.89 -25.01 -53.94
N TYR A 90 -48.79 -24.02 -53.94
CA TYR A 90 -49.67 -23.73 -55.07
C TYR A 90 -48.87 -23.40 -56.32
N LYS A 91 -47.88 -22.50 -56.22
CA LYS A 91 -47.03 -22.17 -57.37
C LYS A 91 -46.30 -23.41 -57.90
N ARG A 92 -45.68 -24.22 -57.04
CA ARG A 92 -45.03 -25.49 -57.44
C ARG A 92 -45.98 -26.49 -58.11
N ARG A 93 -47.30 -26.41 -57.87
CA ARG A 93 -48.29 -27.25 -58.54
C ARG A 93 -48.63 -26.71 -59.91
N LEU A 94 -48.81 -25.40 -60.06
CA LEU A 94 -48.98 -24.74 -61.35
C LEU A 94 -47.75 -24.98 -62.25
N ASP A 95 -46.54 -24.76 -61.71
CA ASP A 95 -45.26 -25.04 -62.39
C ASP A 95 -45.14 -26.52 -62.86
N ARG A 96 -45.78 -27.47 -62.15
CA ARG A 96 -45.85 -28.89 -62.56
C ARG A 96 -46.95 -29.16 -63.58
N GLU A 97 -48.11 -28.54 -63.41
CA GLU A 97 -49.28 -28.66 -64.29
C GLU A 97 -48.96 -28.17 -65.71
N ASP A 98 -48.27 -27.04 -65.83
CA ASP A 98 -47.72 -26.53 -67.10
C ASP A 98 -46.62 -27.43 -67.67
N ALA A 99 -45.78 -28.03 -66.81
CA ALA A 99 -44.68 -28.90 -67.26
C ALA A 99 -45.15 -30.28 -67.75
N TYR A 100 -46.24 -30.84 -67.22
CA TYR A 100 -46.73 -32.16 -67.63
C TYR A 100 -47.07 -32.29 -69.13
N PRO A 101 -47.87 -31.42 -69.77
CA PRO A 101 -48.15 -31.53 -71.20
C PRO A 101 -46.87 -31.33 -72.03
N ILE A 102 -46.01 -30.38 -71.66
CA ILE A 102 -44.72 -30.13 -72.33
C ILE A 102 -43.84 -31.38 -72.32
N ILE A 103 -43.70 -32.04 -71.17
CA ILE A 103 -42.91 -33.29 -71.04
C ILE A 103 -43.55 -34.42 -71.85
N GLN A 104 -44.87 -34.61 -71.75
CA GLN A 104 -45.57 -35.67 -72.49
C GLN A 104 -45.48 -35.48 -74.01
N GLU A 105 -45.64 -34.26 -74.51
CA GLU A 105 -45.50 -33.93 -75.93
C GLU A 105 -44.06 -34.15 -76.40
N ASN A 106 -43.07 -33.66 -75.66
CA ASN A 106 -41.66 -33.89 -76.00
C ASN A 106 -41.29 -35.38 -76.02
N VAL A 107 -41.83 -36.20 -75.12
CA VAL A 107 -41.62 -37.67 -75.15
C VAL A 107 -42.29 -38.30 -76.38
N ARG A 108 -43.53 -37.92 -76.71
CA ARG A 108 -44.23 -38.40 -77.93
C ARG A 108 -43.49 -37.97 -79.22
N ALA A 109 -42.99 -36.74 -79.25
CA ALA A 109 -42.20 -36.20 -80.35
C ALA A 109 -40.84 -36.92 -80.46
N TRP A 110 -40.16 -37.18 -79.34
CA TRP A 110 -38.89 -37.91 -79.28
C TRP A 110 -39.01 -39.33 -79.83
N ILE A 111 -40.07 -40.06 -79.48
CA ILE A 111 -40.32 -41.43 -79.99
C ILE A 111 -40.44 -41.43 -81.52
N LYS A 112 -41.12 -40.43 -82.09
CA LYS A 112 -41.19 -40.22 -83.55
C LYS A 112 -39.83 -39.82 -84.13
N LEU A 113 -39.16 -38.83 -83.54
CA LEU A 113 -37.89 -38.27 -84.02
C LEU A 113 -36.76 -39.30 -84.04
N ARG A 114 -36.65 -40.14 -83.00
CA ARG A 114 -35.62 -41.19 -82.87
C ARG A 114 -35.66 -42.22 -84.00
N SER A 115 -36.84 -42.52 -84.56
CA SER A 115 -36.97 -43.46 -85.67
C SER A 115 -36.73 -42.82 -87.05
N TRP A 116 -36.85 -41.50 -87.16
CA TRP A 116 -36.72 -40.77 -88.42
C TRP A 116 -35.30 -40.90 -89.03
N PRO A 117 -35.14 -41.30 -90.31
CA PRO A 117 -33.83 -41.54 -90.91
C PRO A 117 -32.89 -40.33 -90.86
N TRP A 118 -33.40 -39.13 -91.15
CA TRP A 118 -32.61 -37.89 -91.13
C TRP A 118 -32.04 -37.57 -89.74
N TYR A 119 -32.83 -37.76 -88.68
CA TYR A 119 -32.33 -37.58 -87.31
C TYR A 119 -31.30 -38.65 -86.93
N ARG A 120 -31.46 -39.90 -87.39
CA ARG A 120 -30.45 -40.96 -87.19
C ARG A 120 -29.14 -40.67 -87.92
N LEU A 121 -29.18 -40.07 -89.10
CA LEU A 121 -27.99 -39.57 -89.81
C LEU A 121 -27.32 -38.42 -89.04
N PHE A 122 -28.09 -37.38 -88.70
CA PHE A 122 -27.60 -36.23 -87.93
C PHE A 122 -26.96 -36.63 -86.58
N SER A 123 -27.58 -37.59 -85.88
CA SER A 123 -27.07 -38.08 -84.59
C SER A 123 -25.74 -38.83 -84.69
N ARG A 124 -25.44 -39.44 -85.85
CA ARG A 124 -24.13 -40.05 -86.14
C ARG A 124 -23.10 -39.01 -86.61
N LEU A 125 -23.53 -38.02 -87.39
CA LEU A 125 -22.67 -36.97 -87.93
C LEU A 125 -22.22 -35.96 -86.85
N LYS A 126 -23.13 -35.50 -85.99
CA LYS A 126 -22.87 -34.43 -85.01
C LYS A 126 -21.66 -34.69 -84.09
N PRO A 127 -21.43 -35.91 -83.54
CA PRO A 127 -20.23 -36.19 -82.74
C PRO A 127 -18.92 -36.16 -83.52
N MET A 128 -18.96 -36.27 -84.85
CA MET A 128 -17.78 -36.16 -85.73
C MET A 128 -17.46 -34.69 -86.08
N LEU A 129 -18.44 -33.78 -85.97
CA LEU A 129 -18.28 -32.33 -86.16
C LEU A 129 -17.70 -31.61 -84.91
N LYS A 130 -16.97 -32.34 -84.05
CA LYS A 130 -16.44 -31.90 -82.74
C LYS A 130 -15.47 -30.69 -82.77
N GLY A 131 -15.09 -30.20 -83.95
CA GLY A 131 -14.28 -28.98 -84.09
C GLY A 131 -15.07 -27.69 -83.80
N MET A 132 -16.39 -27.69 -83.98
CA MET A 132 -17.24 -26.57 -83.57
C MET A 132 -17.71 -26.78 -82.12
N LYS A 133 -16.99 -26.17 -81.17
CA LYS A 133 -17.58 -25.78 -79.88
C LYS A 133 -18.84 -24.97 -80.17
N SER A 134 -19.92 -25.18 -79.42
CA SER A 134 -21.10 -24.34 -79.61
C SER A 134 -20.77 -22.90 -79.25
N ASN A 135 -21.29 -21.90 -79.98
CA ASN A 135 -21.14 -20.50 -79.60
C ASN A 135 -21.64 -20.26 -78.15
N ALA A 136 -22.63 -21.03 -77.70
CA ALA A 136 -23.11 -21.00 -76.31
C ALA A 136 -22.09 -21.54 -75.28
N GLU A 137 -21.21 -22.48 -75.66
CA GLU A 137 -20.10 -22.94 -74.79
C GLU A 137 -19.00 -21.88 -74.70
N ILE A 138 -18.73 -21.18 -75.81
CA ILE A 138 -17.78 -20.05 -75.86
C ILE A 138 -18.32 -18.89 -75.01
N GLU A 139 -19.57 -18.48 -75.22
CA GLU A 139 -20.24 -17.42 -74.44
C GLU A 139 -20.32 -17.76 -72.94
N ALA A 140 -20.57 -19.04 -72.59
CA ALA A 140 -20.57 -19.48 -71.20
C ALA A 140 -19.17 -19.48 -70.56
N LEU A 141 -18.11 -19.73 -71.35
CA LEU A 141 -16.73 -19.58 -70.88
C LEU A 141 -16.34 -18.11 -70.75
N GLU A 142 -16.71 -17.24 -71.71
CA GLU A 142 -16.47 -15.80 -71.64
C GLU A 142 -17.16 -15.14 -70.44
N LYS A 143 -18.41 -15.52 -70.14
CA LYS A 143 -19.13 -15.05 -68.95
C LYS A 143 -18.41 -15.48 -67.67
N LYS A 144 -17.96 -16.73 -67.58
CA LYS A 144 -17.17 -17.21 -66.43
C LYS A 144 -15.82 -16.52 -66.30
N CYS A 145 -15.11 -16.23 -67.40
CA CYS A 145 -13.89 -15.44 -67.35
C CYS A 145 -14.16 -14.03 -66.79
N LYS A 146 -15.20 -13.34 -67.27
CA LYS A 146 -15.59 -12.01 -66.76
C LYS A 146 -15.98 -12.04 -65.28
N GLU A 147 -16.76 -13.02 -64.85
CA GLU A 147 -17.10 -13.23 -63.43
C GLU A 147 -15.86 -13.47 -62.55
N LEU A 148 -14.90 -14.26 -63.04
CA LEU A 148 -13.63 -14.53 -62.35
C LEU A 148 -12.73 -13.28 -62.32
N GLU A 149 -12.63 -12.52 -63.41
CA GLU A 149 -11.88 -11.27 -63.48
C GLU A 149 -12.44 -10.19 -62.55
N GLU A 150 -13.76 -10.03 -62.48
CA GLU A 150 -14.39 -9.10 -61.53
C GLU A 150 -14.16 -9.54 -60.08
N ASN A 151 -14.35 -10.82 -59.77
CA ASN A 151 -14.15 -11.32 -58.42
C ASN A 151 -12.68 -11.24 -57.98
N HIS A 152 -11.74 -11.49 -58.89
CA HIS A 152 -10.31 -11.32 -58.64
C HIS A 152 -9.96 -9.84 -58.34
N LYS A 153 -10.51 -8.89 -59.11
CA LYS A 153 -10.34 -7.44 -58.83
C LYS A 153 -10.91 -7.04 -57.47
N ARG A 154 -12.13 -7.49 -57.14
CA ARG A 154 -12.75 -7.27 -55.81
C ARG A 154 -11.88 -7.84 -54.69
N GLU A 155 -11.28 -9.02 -54.89
CA GLU A 155 -10.40 -9.65 -53.91
C GLU A 155 -9.05 -8.92 -53.77
N GLU A 156 -8.45 -8.44 -54.88
CA GLU A 156 -7.26 -7.58 -54.82
C GLU A 156 -7.52 -6.28 -54.05
N GLU A 157 -8.64 -5.60 -54.32
CA GLU A 157 -9.02 -4.38 -53.61
C GLU A 157 -9.24 -4.62 -52.11
N ALA A 158 -9.85 -5.75 -51.75
CA ALA A 158 -10.02 -6.15 -50.35
C ALA A 158 -8.66 -6.47 -49.69
N ARG A 159 -7.78 -7.23 -50.37
CA ARG A 159 -6.43 -7.55 -49.89
C ARG A 159 -5.57 -6.30 -49.70
N LYS A 160 -5.67 -5.30 -50.60
CA LYS A 160 -4.99 -3.99 -50.46
C LYS A 160 -5.49 -3.25 -49.20
N LYS A 161 -6.81 -3.09 -49.04
CA LYS A 161 -7.41 -2.45 -47.84
C LYS A 161 -6.98 -3.14 -46.54
N TYR A 162 -7.01 -4.47 -46.48
CA TYR A 162 -6.53 -5.22 -45.31
C TYR A 162 -5.03 -5.08 -45.05
N ALA A 163 -4.20 -4.97 -46.10
CA ALA A 163 -2.77 -4.72 -45.94
C ALA A 163 -2.49 -3.30 -45.41
N ASP A 164 -3.27 -2.30 -45.85
CA ASP A 164 -3.14 -0.92 -45.40
C ASP A 164 -3.65 -0.75 -43.95
N GLU A 165 -4.79 -1.38 -43.60
CA GLU A 165 -5.27 -1.48 -42.21
C GLU A 165 -4.27 -2.19 -41.29
N LEU A 166 -3.58 -3.22 -41.78
CA LEU A 166 -2.57 -3.94 -41.02
C LEU A 166 -1.30 -3.10 -40.81
N ARG A 167 -0.86 -2.35 -41.83
CA ARG A 167 0.25 -1.38 -41.70
C ARG A 167 -0.05 -0.34 -40.63
N ALA A 168 -1.23 0.29 -40.70
CA ALA A 168 -1.65 1.30 -39.72
C ALA A 168 -1.71 0.74 -38.28
N LYS A 169 -2.13 -0.53 -38.11
CA LYS A 169 -2.11 -1.21 -36.80
C LYS A 169 -0.70 -1.56 -36.31
N ILE A 170 0.23 -1.89 -37.21
CA ILE A 170 1.63 -2.12 -36.86
C ILE A 170 2.28 -0.80 -36.42
N GLU A 171 2.06 0.29 -37.15
CA GLU A 171 2.56 1.63 -36.82
C GLU A 171 2.04 2.10 -35.44
N GLN A 172 0.73 1.97 -35.17
CA GLN A 172 0.14 2.24 -33.85
C GLN A 172 0.71 1.34 -32.74
N TYR A 173 1.03 0.08 -33.05
CA TYR A 173 1.65 -0.84 -32.08
C TYR A 173 3.11 -0.45 -31.77
N GLU A 174 3.86 -0.01 -32.78
CA GLU A 174 5.24 0.47 -32.59
C GLU A 174 5.27 1.81 -31.84
N GLU A 175 4.36 2.74 -32.13
CA GLU A 175 4.19 3.98 -31.37
C GLU A 175 3.85 3.73 -29.89
N THR A 176 2.86 2.87 -29.62
CA THR A 176 2.44 2.56 -28.24
C THR A 176 3.48 1.76 -27.47
N LYS A 177 4.21 0.84 -28.13
CA LYS A 177 5.39 0.18 -27.55
C LYS A 177 6.49 1.19 -27.21
N ALA A 178 6.79 2.13 -28.11
CA ALA A 178 7.78 3.17 -27.86
C ALA A 178 7.34 4.15 -26.76
N ALA A 179 6.04 4.40 -26.57
CA ALA A 179 5.51 5.14 -25.43
C ALA A 179 5.75 4.37 -24.12
N LEU A 180 5.35 3.11 -24.05
CA LEU A 180 5.58 2.23 -22.88
C LEU A 180 7.07 2.10 -22.51
N GLU A 181 7.97 2.04 -23.48
CA GLU A 181 9.42 2.01 -23.22
C GLU A 181 9.92 3.34 -22.63
N ARG A 182 9.43 4.50 -23.09
CA ARG A 182 9.75 5.81 -22.49
C ARG A 182 9.19 5.93 -21.07
N ASP A 183 7.95 5.53 -20.84
CA ASP A 183 7.31 5.55 -19.52
C ASP A 183 8.05 4.63 -18.54
N ARG A 184 8.49 3.45 -18.99
CA ARG A 184 9.32 2.54 -18.18
C ARG A 184 10.67 3.15 -17.82
N MET A 185 11.33 3.86 -18.74
CA MET A 185 12.57 4.60 -18.44
C MET A 185 12.33 5.78 -17.48
N LEU A 186 11.17 6.44 -17.56
CA LEU A 186 10.78 7.49 -16.63
C LEU A 186 10.54 6.93 -15.23
N LEU A 187 9.84 5.79 -15.13
CA LEU A 187 9.56 5.09 -13.87
C LEU A 187 10.84 4.59 -13.20
N ASP A 188 11.78 4.01 -13.97
CA ASP A 188 13.09 3.57 -13.46
C ASP A 188 13.93 4.73 -12.91
N LYS A 189 13.91 5.91 -13.58
CA LYS A 189 14.51 7.14 -13.04
C LYS A 189 13.83 7.59 -11.74
N ARG A 190 12.49 7.61 -11.70
CA ARG A 190 11.73 8.00 -10.49
C ARG A 190 12.00 7.05 -9.33
N ASN A 191 12.13 5.75 -9.57
CA ASN A 191 12.49 4.77 -8.55
C ASN A 191 13.90 5.02 -8.01
N LYS A 192 14.88 5.34 -8.87
CA LYS A 192 16.25 5.70 -8.45
C LYS A 192 16.29 6.99 -7.64
N GLU A 193 15.56 8.03 -8.05
CA GLU A 193 15.38 9.26 -7.27
C GLU A 193 14.76 8.96 -5.87
N ILE A 194 13.76 8.07 -5.81
CA ILE A 194 13.13 7.64 -4.55
C ILE A 194 14.11 6.83 -3.68
N GLU A 195 14.93 5.94 -4.26
CA GLU A 195 15.96 5.21 -3.53
C GLU A 195 17.03 6.14 -2.95
N GLU A 196 17.53 7.11 -3.72
CA GLU A 196 18.50 8.09 -3.23
C GLU A 196 17.92 8.97 -2.12
N LEU A 197 16.68 9.45 -2.27
CA LEU A 197 15.97 10.18 -1.22
C LEU A 197 15.79 9.33 0.05
N ASN A 198 15.44 8.05 -0.07
CA ASN A 198 15.32 7.15 1.08
C ASN A 198 16.66 6.87 1.77
N ARG A 199 17.76 6.71 1.01
CA ARG A 199 19.11 6.56 1.57
C ARG A 199 19.55 7.83 2.32
N ASN A 200 19.29 9.01 1.74
CA ASN A 200 19.60 10.30 2.36
C ASN A 200 18.78 10.51 3.64
N LEU A 201 17.47 10.29 3.59
CA LEU A 201 16.58 10.38 4.74
C LEU A 201 17.00 9.42 5.88
N LYS A 202 17.45 8.21 5.54
CA LYS A 202 17.97 7.25 6.52
C LYS A 202 19.26 7.74 7.17
N SER A 203 20.23 8.22 6.37
CA SER A 203 21.49 8.80 6.86
C SER A 203 21.25 10.03 7.77
N GLU A 204 20.31 10.90 7.38
CA GLU A 204 19.92 12.06 8.18
C GLU A 204 19.18 11.64 9.47
N SER A 205 18.38 10.58 9.44
CA SER A 205 17.75 10.01 10.64
C SER A 205 18.77 9.38 11.60
N GLU A 206 19.74 8.63 11.09
CA GLU A 206 20.84 8.05 11.87
C GLU A 206 21.72 9.15 12.49
N SER A 207 22.05 10.20 11.73
CA SER A 207 22.77 11.40 12.21
C SER A 207 21.98 12.16 13.29
N ASN A 208 20.68 12.40 13.09
CA ASN A 208 19.83 13.06 14.09
C ASN A 208 19.68 12.22 15.36
N TYR A 209 19.62 10.89 15.25
CA TYR A 209 19.61 9.99 16.41
C TYR A 209 20.92 10.06 17.20
N GLU A 210 22.08 10.05 16.53
CA GLU A 210 23.37 10.29 17.19
C GLU A 210 23.43 11.66 17.86
N ASN A 211 22.96 12.71 17.20
CA ASN A 211 23.00 14.08 17.74
C ASN A 211 22.06 14.23 18.95
N ALA A 212 20.88 13.60 18.92
CA ALA A 212 19.98 13.52 20.08
C ALA A 212 20.61 12.74 21.25
N LYS A 213 21.32 11.63 20.99
CA LYS A 213 22.08 10.88 22.01
C LYS A 213 23.19 11.73 22.63
N LYS A 214 24.01 12.40 21.80
CA LYS A 214 25.08 13.31 22.23
C LYS A 214 24.51 14.47 23.05
N ALA A 215 23.38 15.05 22.64
CA ALA A 215 22.69 16.10 23.40
C ALA A 215 22.22 15.61 24.78
N ALA A 216 21.59 14.43 24.86
CA ALA A 216 21.16 13.84 26.13
C ALA A 216 22.32 13.43 27.06
N GLU A 217 23.49 13.07 26.50
CA GLU A 217 24.72 12.82 27.25
C GLU A 217 25.33 14.12 27.78
N LEU A 218 25.39 15.18 26.97
CA LEU A 218 25.80 16.53 27.39
C LEU A 218 24.85 17.15 28.41
N GLU A 219 23.55 16.90 28.32
CA GLU A 219 22.57 17.38 29.29
C GLU A 219 22.72 16.69 30.64
N LYS A 220 22.93 15.37 30.66
CA LYS A 220 23.30 14.63 31.88
C LYS A 220 24.63 15.08 32.49
N LEU A 221 25.62 15.45 31.65
CA LEU A 221 26.88 16.00 32.14
C LEU A 221 26.66 17.37 32.79
N ARG A 222 25.95 18.28 32.12
CA ARG A 222 25.56 19.60 32.66
C ARG A 222 24.73 19.48 33.94
N GLU A 223 23.89 18.46 34.07
CA GLU A 223 23.11 18.22 35.30
C GLU A 223 24.01 17.77 36.47
N LYS A 224 25.04 16.96 36.21
CA LYS A 224 26.07 16.61 37.20
C LYS A 224 26.90 17.82 37.59
N GLU A 225 27.46 18.54 36.61
CA GLU A 225 28.26 19.76 36.83
C GLU A 225 27.49 20.80 37.64
N ARG A 226 26.18 20.93 37.41
CA ARG A 226 25.30 21.82 38.19
C ARG A 226 25.18 21.34 39.64
N LYS A 227 24.91 20.05 39.88
CA LYS A 227 24.83 19.47 41.24
C LYS A 227 26.15 19.54 42.00
N GLU A 228 27.28 19.36 41.31
CA GLU A 228 28.63 19.53 41.88
C GLU A 228 28.90 21.00 42.23
N TRP A 229 28.43 21.95 41.41
CA TRP A 229 28.45 23.37 41.74
C TRP A 229 27.53 23.72 42.91
N ASP A 230 26.29 23.23 42.93
CA ASP A 230 25.32 23.45 44.01
C ASP A 230 25.87 22.92 45.35
N GLU A 231 26.48 21.72 45.37
CA GLU A 231 27.11 21.17 46.58
C GLU A 231 28.36 21.95 46.97
N LYS A 232 29.18 22.40 46.01
CA LYS A 232 30.37 23.21 46.28
C LYS A 232 30.00 24.59 46.82
N GLU A 233 28.97 25.23 46.28
CA GLU A 233 28.45 26.48 46.82
C GLU A 233 27.91 26.28 48.24
N ARG A 234 27.13 25.22 48.47
CA ARG A 234 26.67 24.86 49.83
C ARG A 234 27.82 24.59 50.80
N ARG A 235 28.95 24.03 50.34
CA ARG A 235 30.18 23.89 51.15
C ARG A 235 30.79 25.25 51.46
N MET A 236 31.01 26.11 50.47
CA MET A 236 31.60 27.44 50.71
C MET A 236 30.70 28.33 51.59
N GLN A 237 29.37 28.23 51.46
CA GLN A 237 28.42 28.90 52.36
C GLN A 237 28.56 28.36 53.81
N MET A 238 28.66 27.04 53.99
CA MET A 238 28.85 26.41 55.29
C MET A 238 30.25 26.69 55.90
N GLU A 239 31.29 26.78 55.08
CA GLU A 239 32.64 27.19 55.49
C GLU A 239 32.66 28.66 55.91
N ALA A 240 32.06 29.56 55.11
CA ALA A 240 31.92 30.97 55.46
C ALA A 240 31.05 31.20 56.72
N GLU A 241 30.00 30.40 56.94
CA GLU A 241 29.20 30.44 58.17
C GLU A 241 30.01 29.96 59.39
N ASN A 242 30.85 28.93 59.23
CA ASN A 242 31.76 28.48 60.29
C ASN A 242 32.85 29.52 60.57
N GLU A 243 33.44 30.16 59.56
CA GLU A 243 34.40 31.26 59.72
C GLU A 243 33.75 32.48 60.38
N ALA A 244 32.53 32.85 59.98
CA ALA A 244 31.77 33.93 60.62
C ALA A 244 31.47 33.62 62.10
N ASN A 245 31.11 32.38 62.45
CA ASN A 245 30.90 31.96 63.84
C ASN A 245 32.22 31.90 64.65
N ASN A 246 33.33 31.48 64.03
CA ASN A 246 34.66 31.53 64.64
C ASN A 246 35.09 32.99 64.92
N HIS A 247 34.95 33.88 63.93
CA HIS A 247 35.23 35.31 64.11
C HIS A 247 34.28 35.97 65.12
N LYS A 248 33.00 35.58 65.17
CA LYS A 248 32.05 36.06 66.18
C LYS A 248 32.47 35.65 67.59
N THR A 249 32.73 34.37 67.83
CA THR A 249 33.16 33.87 69.16
C THR A 249 34.54 34.40 69.56
N GLN A 250 35.43 34.66 68.60
CA GLN A 250 36.70 35.36 68.85
C GLN A 250 36.49 36.84 69.18
N THR A 251 35.53 37.51 68.53
CA THR A 251 35.14 38.90 68.82
C THR A 251 34.49 39.03 70.20
N GLU A 252 33.67 38.06 70.60
CA GLU A 252 33.08 37.98 71.95
C GLU A 252 34.18 37.83 73.02
N LYS A 253 35.11 36.89 72.85
CA LYS A 253 36.29 36.75 73.73
C LYS A 253 37.15 38.03 73.83
N LEU A 254 37.34 38.73 72.71
CA LEU A 254 38.08 40.00 72.69
C LEU A 254 37.30 41.13 73.38
N LYS A 255 35.97 41.18 73.27
CA LYS A 255 35.12 42.12 74.04
C LYS A 255 35.19 41.86 75.54
N ASP A 256 35.14 40.60 75.97
CA ASP A 256 35.25 40.22 77.38
C ASP A 256 36.63 40.60 77.96
N GLN A 257 37.70 40.40 77.17
CA GLN A 257 39.05 40.85 77.54
C GLN A 257 39.15 42.39 77.62
N ILE A 258 38.56 43.12 76.67
CA ILE A 258 38.51 44.59 76.72
C ILE A 258 37.73 45.09 77.93
N ALA A 259 36.59 44.47 78.26
CA ALA A 259 35.81 44.81 79.45
C ALA A 259 36.61 44.56 80.75
N SER A 260 37.32 43.42 80.86
CA SER A 260 38.23 43.16 81.98
C SER A 260 39.30 44.25 82.09
N MET A 261 40.00 44.55 80.99
CA MET A 261 41.04 45.59 80.95
C MET A 261 40.50 46.98 81.28
N GLN A 262 39.25 47.30 80.93
CA GLN A 262 38.59 48.55 81.32
C GLN A 262 38.37 48.61 82.83
N THR A 263 37.85 47.54 83.46
CA THR A 263 37.67 47.52 84.92
C THR A 263 38.98 47.58 85.70
N ASP A 264 40.09 47.06 85.16
CA ASP A 264 41.41 47.19 85.78
C ASP A 264 42.05 48.58 85.53
N TYR A 265 41.82 49.18 84.37
CA TYR A 265 42.20 50.56 84.08
C TYR A 265 41.49 51.55 85.01
N GLU A 266 40.19 51.37 85.29
CA GLU A 266 39.44 52.21 86.23
C GLU A 266 40.00 52.13 87.66
N LYS A 267 40.32 50.92 88.15
CA LYS A 267 41.00 50.71 89.45
C LYS A 267 42.34 51.45 89.51
N LEU A 268 43.19 51.25 88.52
CA LEU A 268 44.52 51.88 88.46
C LEU A 268 44.44 53.41 88.31
N SER A 269 43.45 53.93 87.57
CA SER A 269 43.18 55.36 87.42
C SER A 269 42.73 56.01 88.74
N ALA A 270 41.84 55.33 89.49
CA ALA A 270 41.44 55.77 90.82
C ALA A 270 42.62 55.76 91.81
N GLN A 271 43.44 54.71 91.78
CA GLN A 271 44.62 54.56 92.63
C GLN A 271 45.67 55.64 92.33
N ARG A 272 45.91 55.95 91.05
CA ARG A 272 46.78 57.06 90.63
C ARG A 272 46.28 58.41 91.15
N LYS A 273 44.98 58.72 91.04
CA LYS A 273 44.43 59.99 91.52
C LYS A 273 44.63 60.21 93.02
N ALA A 274 44.43 59.18 93.83
CA ALA A 274 44.69 59.26 95.27
C ALA A 274 46.17 59.57 95.57
N GLN A 275 47.09 58.99 94.81
CA GLN A 275 48.53 59.19 94.99
C GLN A 275 49.02 60.53 94.44
N GLU A 276 48.38 61.09 93.41
CA GLU A 276 48.65 62.46 92.93
C GLU A 276 48.20 63.53 93.93
N GLN A 277 47.10 63.31 94.66
CA GLN A 277 46.68 64.21 95.75
C GLN A 277 47.68 64.20 96.92
N MET A 278 48.09 63.02 97.39
CA MET A 278 49.07 62.90 98.47
C MET A 278 50.44 63.49 98.12
N ASN A 279 50.85 63.43 96.85
CA ASN A 279 52.08 64.07 96.37
C ASN A 279 51.99 65.61 96.36
N ALA A 280 50.80 66.20 96.18
CA ALA A 280 50.63 67.65 96.21
C ALA A 280 50.83 68.21 97.64
N GLU A 281 50.25 67.55 98.64
CA GLU A 281 50.39 67.93 100.06
C GLU A 281 51.87 67.89 100.52
N LEU A 282 52.63 66.89 100.07
CA LEU A 282 54.07 66.78 100.34
C LEU A 282 54.91 67.89 99.67
N VAL A 283 54.48 68.44 98.54
CA VAL A 283 55.22 69.51 97.85
C VAL A 283 55.09 70.85 98.58
N ASP A 284 53.91 71.18 99.09
CA ASP A 284 53.70 72.41 99.88
C ASP A 284 54.46 72.37 101.22
N GLU A 285 54.52 71.21 101.88
CA GLU A 285 55.28 71.04 103.12
C GLU A 285 56.80 71.21 102.90
N VAL A 286 57.33 70.69 101.79
CA VAL A 286 58.74 70.91 101.39
C VAL A 286 59.02 72.39 101.06
N ALA A 287 58.07 73.10 100.44
CA ALA A 287 58.22 74.54 100.17
C ALA A 287 58.28 75.37 101.46
N ALA A 288 57.50 75.02 102.49
CA ALA A 288 57.55 75.65 103.80
C ALA A 288 58.89 75.40 104.53
N LEU A 289 59.45 74.20 104.42
CA LEU A 289 60.75 73.86 105.02
C LEU A 289 61.93 74.56 104.31
N LYS A 290 61.89 74.69 102.97
CA LYS A 290 62.99 75.33 102.22
C LYS A 290 63.19 76.80 102.62
N ASN A 291 62.10 77.55 102.83
CA ASN A 291 62.13 78.94 103.30
C ASN A 291 62.71 79.12 104.72
N LYS A 292 62.81 78.04 105.53
CA LYS A 292 63.55 78.06 106.80
C LYS A 292 65.04 77.79 106.61
N ALA A 293 65.43 76.97 105.64
CA ALA A 293 66.83 76.60 105.41
C ALA A 293 67.68 77.79 104.91
N GLU A 294 67.17 78.56 103.95
CA GLU A 294 67.92 79.68 103.36
C GLU A 294 68.28 80.76 104.39
N ARG A 295 67.42 81.00 105.40
CA ARG A 295 67.69 81.91 106.52
C ARG A 295 68.78 81.43 107.49
N ALA A 296 69.05 80.12 107.56
CA ALA A 296 70.10 79.57 108.40
C ALA A 296 71.48 79.62 107.73
N GLU A 297 71.53 79.35 106.43
CA GLU A 297 72.77 79.35 105.64
C GLU A 297 73.41 80.76 105.55
N GLU A 298 72.60 81.82 105.62
CA GLU A 298 73.07 83.21 105.62
C GLU A 298 73.62 83.68 106.98
N GLN A 299 73.18 83.08 108.10
CA GLN A 299 73.81 83.30 109.41
C GLN A 299 75.15 82.57 109.54
N LYS A 300 75.23 81.36 108.96
CA LYS A 300 76.44 80.51 108.93
C LYS A 300 77.64 81.20 108.26
N LYS A 301 77.42 82.00 107.20
CA LYS A 301 78.52 82.73 106.53
C LYS A 301 79.25 83.72 107.44
N LYS A 302 78.53 84.47 108.28
CA LYS A 302 79.13 85.50 109.15
C LYS A 302 80.05 84.92 110.23
N LEU A 303 79.80 83.69 110.67
CA LEU A 303 80.64 82.99 111.66
C LEU A 303 81.93 82.40 111.06
N VAL A 304 82.11 82.47 109.74
CA VAL A 304 83.38 82.06 109.09
C VAL A 304 84.36 83.22 109.02
N GLU A 305 83.87 84.46 108.82
CA GLU A 305 84.72 85.66 108.74
C GLU A 305 85.35 86.03 110.10
N ASP A 306 84.70 85.69 111.22
CA ASP A 306 85.27 85.85 112.57
C ASP A 306 86.32 84.78 112.94
N LEU A 307 86.44 83.69 112.16
CA LEU A 307 87.31 82.54 112.47
C LEU A 307 88.76 82.76 112.00
N ASP A 308 88.96 83.46 110.88
CA ASP A 308 90.30 83.86 110.39
C ASP A 308 91.00 84.88 111.31
N ALA A 309 90.28 85.48 112.28
CA ALA A 309 90.83 86.43 113.24
C ALA A 309 91.41 85.76 114.51
N MET A 310 91.18 84.47 114.74
CA MET A 310 91.57 83.76 115.97
C MET A 310 92.50 82.59 115.70
N ASP A 311 93.79 82.95 115.74
CA ASP A 311 94.94 82.11 116.12
C ASP A 311 95.90 81.67 115.01
N ASP A 312 96.35 82.69 114.27
CA ASP A 312 97.77 83.04 114.00
C ASP A 312 98.71 83.01 115.26
N LYS A 313 98.38 82.22 116.29
CA LYS A 313 99.10 82.06 117.56
C LYS A 313 99.50 80.61 117.84
N LEU A 314 98.91 79.61 117.19
CA LEU A 314 99.27 78.19 117.43
C LEU A 314 100.37 77.65 116.49
N ALA A 315 101.07 78.52 115.76
CA ALA A 315 102.29 78.19 115.01
C ALA A 315 103.52 77.85 115.90
N ALA A 316 103.36 77.69 117.22
CA ALA A 316 104.44 77.71 118.22
C ALA A 316 104.67 76.41 119.02
N GLU A 317 103.73 75.46 119.03
CA GLU A 317 103.84 74.15 119.72
C GLU A 317 103.75 72.97 118.73
N LYS A 318 104.78 72.72 117.92
CA LYS A 318 105.94 71.85 118.23
C LYS A 318 105.61 70.39 118.57
N ARG A 319 105.83 69.53 117.57
CA ARG A 319 106.80 68.41 117.63
C ARG A 319 106.85 67.58 118.93
N ALA A 320 105.92 66.63 119.12
CA ALA A 320 106.22 65.44 119.93
C ALA A 320 105.30 64.23 119.60
N ASN A 321 105.84 63.04 119.84
CA ASN A 321 105.18 61.82 120.28
C ASN A 321 104.14 61.09 119.37
N ASN A 322 104.67 60.27 118.47
CA ASN A 322 104.57 58.80 118.49
C ASN A 322 103.34 58.06 119.12
N GLU A 323 103.04 56.95 118.43
CA GLU A 323 102.75 55.59 118.95
C GLU A 323 101.32 55.01 118.97
N HIS A 324 101.30 53.71 118.60
CA HIS A 324 100.25 52.69 118.62
C HIS A 324 98.96 52.93 117.80
N VAL A 325 98.61 52.19 116.73
CA VAL A 325 98.87 50.80 116.23
C VAL A 325 97.97 49.70 116.82
N LYS A 326 97.20 49.04 115.92
CA LYS A 326 96.39 47.80 116.05
C LYS A 326 95.08 47.85 116.87
N HIS A 327 93.96 47.74 116.13
CA HIS A 327 93.26 46.44 116.13
C HIS A 327 92.76 46.05 114.72
N ASN A 328 92.65 44.74 114.51
CA ASN A 328 92.31 43.99 113.29
C ASN A 328 91.11 44.54 112.49
N LYS A 329 91.01 44.44 111.16
CA LYS A 329 91.70 43.61 110.14
C LYS A 329 91.45 42.09 110.26
N LYS A 330 90.23 41.61 109.97
CA LYS A 330 89.95 40.20 109.64
C LYS A 330 88.62 40.02 108.87
N LEU A 331 88.73 39.36 107.69
CA LEU A 331 87.75 38.45 107.05
C LEU A 331 86.40 39.05 106.55
N GLU A 332 85.78 38.58 105.46
CA GLU A 332 86.27 37.68 104.40
C GLU A 332 85.47 37.88 103.09
N ALA A 333 86.05 37.41 101.98
CA ALA A 333 85.33 37.26 100.72
C ALA A 333 85.53 35.82 100.18
N GLN A 334 84.45 35.04 100.09
CA GLN A 334 84.32 33.87 99.20
C GLN A 334 82.97 33.15 99.34
N LEU A 335 82.23 33.02 98.22
CA LEU A 335 81.93 31.74 97.51
C LEU A 335 81.26 32.15 96.19
N LYS A 336 81.75 31.83 94.98
CA LYS A 336 81.91 30.50 94.34
C LYS A 336 80.63 29.65 94.36
N ALA A 337 80.24 28.96 93.29
CA ALA A 337 80.63 29.05 91.87
C ALA A 337 79.62 28.26 91.01
N THR A 338 79.62 28.55 89.72
CA THR A 338 79.07 27.73 88.61
C THR A 338 79.41 26.23 88.69
N GLN A 339 78.56 25.37 88.10
CA GLN A 339 79.01 24.08 87.54
C GLN A 339 78.27 23.73 86.24
N THR A 340 78.93 22.99 85.34
CA THR A 340 78.58 22.86 83.90
C THR A 340 78.97 21.48 83.33
N GLN A 341 78.50 21.17 82.10
CA GLN A 341 78.94 20.10 81.16
C GLN A 341 78.52 18.66 81.53
N LEU A 342 77.80 17.88 80.68
CA LEU A 342 78.14 17.32 79.33
C LEU A 342 79.27 16.26 79.38
N THR A 343 79.01 15.00 78.95
CA THR A 343 79.75 14.24 77.88
C THR A 343 79.48 12.70 77.82
N LEU A 344 79.25 12.16 76.59
CA LEU A 344 79.83 10.92 75.96
C LEU A 344 79.61 9.50 76.59
N ALA A 345 79.74 8.33 75.92
CA ALA A 345 80.02 7.93 74.51
C ALA A 345 79.72 6.40 74.23
N LEU A 346 79.47 6.02 72.95
CA LEU A 346 79.88 4.81 72.15
C LEU A 346 79.72 3.36 72.74
N LYS A 347 79.69 2.21 72.00
CA LYS A 347 79.90 1.82 70.56
C LYS A 347 79.33 0.40 70.23
N GLU A 348 79.60 -0.09 69.00
CA GLU A 348 79.42 -1.45 68.42
C GLU A 348 77.99 -1.79 67.95
N LYS A 349 77.63 -2.58 66.91
CA LYS A 349 78.21 -3.28 65.72
C LYS A 349 76.97 -3.84 64.91
N HIS A 350 76.94 -4.51 63.73
CA HIS A 350 77.75 -4.98 62.58
C HIS A 350 76.73 -5.13 61.38
N ASP A 351 76.85 -5.79 60.20
CA ASP A 351 77.83 -6.66 59.51
C ASP A 351 77.64 -6.55 57.94
N ASN A 352 78.10 -7.54 57.15
CA ASN A 352 78.03 -7.63 55.66
C ASN A 352 76.74 -8.36 55.15
N ASP A 353 76.39 -8.50 53.86
CA ASP A 353 77.17 -9.04 52.72
C ASP A 353 76.43 -8.94 51.36
N ALA A 354 76.99 -9.48 50.26
CA ALA A 354 76.43 -9.32 48.90
C ALA A 354 76.47 -10.56 47.97
N GLN A 355 75.62 -10.49 46.93
CA GLN A 355 75.79 -11.05 45.58
C GLN A 355 75.52 -12.55 45.31
N GLY A 356 74.63 -12.81 44.33
CA GLY A 356 74.58 -14.07 43.58
C GLY A 356 73.20 -14.54 43.14
N ASP A 357 72.80 -14.31 41.89
CA ASP A 357 72.11 -15.33 41.08
C ASP A 357 72.07 -14.99 39.57
N ALA A 358 72.75 -15.79 38.74
CA ALA A 358 72.79 -15.61 37.27
C ALA A 358 72.00 -16.71 36.51
N ASN A 359 71.54 -17.75 37.20
CA ASN A 359 71.00 -18.97 36.56
C ASN A 359 69.49 -18.93 36.28
N LEU A 360 68.75 -18.02 36.92
CA LEU A 360 67.28 -17.94 36.77
C LEU A 360 66.85 -17.27 35.46
N ILE A 361 67.53 -16.18 35.07
CA ILE A 361 67.17 -15.35 33.91
C ILE A 361 67.22 -16.14 32.59
N SER A 362 68.23 -16.97 32.40
CA SER A 362 68.41 -17.77 31.18
C SER A 362 67.26 -18.78 30.96
N LYS A 363 66.81 -19.46 32.03
CA LYS A 363 65.68 -20.40 31.96
C LYS A 363 64.35 -19.69 31.66
N LEU A 364 64.11 -18.53 32.25
CA LEU A 364 62.91 -17.73 31.99
C LEU A 364 62.87 -17.22 30.54
N GLN A 365 64.00 -16.74 29.98
CA GLN A 365 64.06 -16.35 28.57
C GLN A 365 63.86 -17.52 27.60
N ALA A 366 64.30 -18.73 27.96
CA ALA A 366 64.07 -19.93 27.15
C ALA A 366 62.59 -20.37 27.15
N MET A 367 61.90 -20.29 28.30
CA MET A 367 60.45 -20.50 28.36
C MET A 367 59.68 -19.42 27.59
N LEU A 368 60.04 -18.14 27.77
CA LEU A 368 59.38 -17.02 27.11
C LEU A 368 59.41 -17.16 25.58
N ARG A 369 60.58 -17.48 24.99
CA ARG A 369 60.68 -17.74 23.54
C ARG A 369 59.83 -18.92 23.07
N ARG A 370 59.73 -19.99 23.87
CA ARG A 370 58.88 -21.15 23.54
C ARG A 370 57.38 -20.84 23.67
N CYS A 371 56.99 -19.94 24.56
CA CYS A 371 55.62 -19.42 24.64
C CYS A 371 55.29 -18.50 23.46
N ILE A 372 56.21 -17.63 23.03
CA ILE A 372 56.02 -16.72 21.89
C ILE A 372 55.74 -17.52 20.62
N SER A 373 56.59 -18.46 20.23
CA SER A 373 56.34 -19.22 19.00
C SER A 373 55.12 -20.14 19.05
N ARG A 374 54.66 -20.53 20.25
CA ARG A 374 53.37 -21.22 20.39
C ARG A 374 52.16 -20.29 20.28
N ILE A 375 52.33 -18.99 20.53
CA ILE A 375 51.31 -17.96 20.22
C ILE A 375 51.31 -17.70 18.72
N GLU A 376 52.48 -17.54 18.09
CA GLU A 376 52.64 -17.32 16.65
C GLU A 376 51.97 -18.45 15.83
N GLU A 377 52.22 -19.73 16.17
CA GLU A 377 51.52 -20.89 15.59
C GLU A 377 49.99 -20.81 15.71
N LEU A 378 49.49 -20.45 16.89
CA LEU A 378 48.04 -20.38 17.17
C LEU A 378 47.37 -19.15 16.51
N GLU A 379 48.11 -18.09 16.23
CA GLU A 379 47.63 -16.94 15.47
C GLU A 379 47.57 -17.23 13.96
N GLU A 380 48.52 -18.01 13.41
CA GLU A 380 48.42 -18.51 12.03
C GLU A 380 47.26 -19.50 11.85
N ASP A 381 47.12 -20.50 12.75
CA ASP A 381 45.99 -21.44 12.78
C ASP A 381 44.63 -20.69 12.78
N LEU A 382 44.51 -19.66 13.62
CA LEU A 382 43.30 -18.84 13.75
C LEU A 382 43.03 -17.99 12.50
N LEU A 383 44.06 -17.49 11.83
CA LEU A 383 43.92 -16.78 10.55
C LEU A 383 43.52 -17.72 9.40
N GLU A 384 44.00 -18.97 9.41
CA GLU A 384 43.63 -19.98 8.42
C GLU A 384 42.17 -20.47 8.61
N GLU A 385 41.74 -20.75 9.86
CA GLU A 385 40.34 -21.07 10.18
C GLU A 385 39.39 -19.97 9.72
N ARG A 386 39.72 -18.71 9.99
CA ARG A 386 38.94 -17.54 9.53
C ARG A 386 38.86 -17.46 8.00
N LYS A 387 39.94 -17.73 7.26
CA LYS A 387 39.92 -17.76 5.78
C LYS A 387 39.03 -18.88 5.25
N LEU A 388 39.12 -20.08 5.83
CA LEU A 388 38.33 -21.25 5.41
C LEU A 388 36.85 -21.04 5.71
N ARG A 389 36.53 -20.53 6.90
CA ARG A 389 35.17 -20.17 7.30
C ARG A 389 34.54 -19.11 6.39
N MET A 390 35.28 -18.06 6.06
CA MET A 390 34.79 -17.01 5.15
C MET A 390 34.56 -17.53 3.72
N LYS A 391 35.29 -18.57 3.28
CA LYS A 391 35.00 -19.28 2.01
C LYS A 391 33.73 -20.12 2.13
N ALA A 392 33.56 -20.88 3.22
CA ALA A 392 32.38 -21.70 3.46
C ALA A 392 31.10 -20.85 3.57
N GLU A 393 31.16 -19.69 4.24
CA GLU A 393 30.04 -18.74 4.34
C GLU A 393 29.67 -18.13 2.97
N ARG A 394 30.64 -17.88 2.07
CA ARG A 394 30.36 -17.48 0.68
C ARG A 394 29.67 -18.59 -0.09
N GLN A 395 30.22 -19.80 -0.09
CA GLN A 395 29.64 -20.96 -0.79
C GLN A 395 28.24 -21.30 -0.27
N PHE A 396 28.00 -21.16 1.03
CA PHE A 396 26.67 -21.34 1.63
C PHE A 396 25.68 -20.28 1.15
N ASN A 397 26.10 -19.01 1.07
CA ASN A 397 25.25 -17.93 0.56
C ASN A 397 25.00 -18.04 -0.96
N GLU A 398 25.99 -18.44 -1.74
CA GLU A 398 25.89 -18.73 -3.17
C GLU A 398 24.86 -19.86 -3.42
N LEU A 399 25.07 -21.04 -2.81
CA LEU A 399 24.14 -22.18 -2.87
C LEU A 399 22.73 -21.81 -2.37
N ARG A 400 22.62 -20.92 -1.38
CA ARG A 400 21.32 -20.44 -0.91
C ARG A 400 20.63 -19.55 -1.93
N THR A 401 21.35 -18.63 -2.57
CA THR A 401 20.77 -17.80 -3.65
C THR A 401 20.36 -18.65 -4.86
N GLU A 402 21.10 -19.70 -5.20
CA GLU A 402 20.70 -20.68 -6.22
C GLU A 402 19.44 -21.45 -5.80
N PHE A 403 19.37 -21.90 -4.54
CA PHE A 403 18.19 -22.59 -4.00
C PHE A 403 16.94 -21.70 -3.99
N ASP A 404 17.07 -20.45 -3.56
CA ASP A 404 15.96 -19.49 -3.51
C ASP A 404 15.49 -19.16 -4.95
N GLN A 405 16.40 -18.99 -5.93
CA GLN A 405 16.08 -18.82 -7.36
C GLN A 405 15.38 -20.04 -7.96
N LEU A 406 15.87 -21.26 -7.69
CA LEU A 406 15.23 -22.50 -8.15
C LEU A 406 13.83 -22.70 -7.54
N THR A 407 13.64 -22.24 -6.29
CA THR A 407 12.34 -22.25 -5.61
C THR A 407 11.36 -21.25 -6.25
N GLU A 408 11.83 -20.06 -6.61
CA GLU A 408 11.04 -19.06 -7.33
C GLU A 408 10.65 -19.54 -8.74
N GLN A 409 11.59 -20.09 -9.50
CA GLN A 409 11.31 -20.71 -10.82
C GLN A 409 10.33 -21.88 -10.73
N MET A 410 10.43 -22.72 -9.69
CA MET A 410 9.45 -23.79 -9.42
C MET A 410 8.05 -23.23 -9.11
N ALA A 411 7.97 -22.12 -8.39
CA ALA A 411 6.70 -21.45 -8.09
C ALA A 411 6.09 -20.81 -9.36
N GLU A 412 6.89 -20.14 -10.19
CA GLU A 412 6.46 -19.59 -11.48
C GLU A 412 5.97 -20.69 -12.44
N ALA A 413 6.73 -21.77 -12.60
CA ALA A 413 6.36 -22.90 -13.46
C ALA A 413 5.06 -23.58 -12.96
N SER A 414 4.88 -23.70 -11.65
CA SER A 414 3.63 -24.21 -11.04
C SER A 414 2.45 -23.26 -11.29
N GLY A 415 2.68 -21.94 -11.22
CA GLY A 415 1.70 -20.91 -11.56
C GLY A 415 1.28 -20.97 -13.04
N GLN A 416 2.25 -21.09 -13.95
CA GLN A 416 1.99 -21.25 -15.38
C GLN A 416 1.20 -22.53 -15.69
N LEU A 417 1.58 -23.67 -15.09
CA LEU A 417 0.89 -24.95 -15.26
C LEU A 417 -0.55 -24.91 -14.75
N THR A 418 -0.82 -24.26 -13.62
CA THR A 418 -2.20 -24.12 -13.09
C THR A 418 -3.04 -23.16 -13.93
N ALA A 419 -2.46 -22.09 -14.47
CA ALA A 419 -3.12 -21.21 -15.42
C ALA A 419 -3.46 -21.93 -16.74
N GLU A 420 -2.52 -22.71 -17.30
CA GLU A 420 -2.76 -23.50 -18.50
C GLU A 420 -3.81 -24.60 -18.27
N ALA A 421 -3.79 -25.28 -17.14
CA ALA A 421 -4.81 -26.26 -16.76
C ALA A 421 -6.21 -25.61 -16.68
N HIS A 422 -6.31 -24.39 -16.14
CA HIS A 422 -7.57 -23.64 -16.13
C HIS A 422 -8.03 -23.26 -17.54
N ILE A 423 -7.13 -22.73 -18.38
CA ILE A 423 -7.43 -22.38 -19.79
C ILE A 423 -7.92 -23.62 -20.57
N ASN A 424 -7.24 -24.76 -20.41
CA ASN A 424 -7.60 -25.99 -21.11
C ASN A 424 -8.92 -26.60 -20.57
N LYS A 425 -9.25 -26.41 -19.28
CA LYS A 425 -10.57 -26.73 -18.74
C LYS A 425 -11.68 -25.88 -19.38
N VAL A 426 -11.51 -24.55 -19.44
CA VAL A 426 -12.50 -23.65 -20.08
C VAL A 426 -12.70 -24.02 -21.54
N ARG A 427 -11.63 -24.24 -22.31
CA ARG A 427 -11.69 -24.71 -23.70
C ARG A 427 -12.44 -26.04 -23.85
N ALA A 428 -12.26 -26.98 -22.91
CA ALA A 428 -12.98 -28.25 -22.91
C ALA A 428 -14.49 -28.07 -22.63
N GLU A 429 -14.86 -27.14 -21.74
CA GLU A 429 -16.25 -26.77 -21.46
C GLU A 429 -16.91 -26.05 -22.66
N GLU A 430 -16.21 -25.13 -23.32
CA GLU A 430 -16.64 -24.48 -24.58
C GLU A 430 -16.88 -25.51 -25.69
N VAL A 431 -15.92 -26.40 -25.95
CA VAL A 431 -16.07 -27.49 -26.93
C VAL A 431 -17.23 -28.43 -26.56
N SER A 432 -17.47 -28.67 -25.27
CA SER A 432 -18.63 -29.43 -24.79
C SER A 432 -19.94 -28.72 -25.10
N MET A 433 -20.03 -27.40 -24.88
CA MET A 433 -21.23 -26.61 -25.22
C MET A 433 -21.47 -26.55 -26.73
N LEU A 434 -20.45 -26.26 -27.54
CA LEU A 434 -20.56 -26.21 -29.00
C LEU A 434 -21.02 -27.55 -29.60
N ARG A 435 -20.56 -28.68 -29.04
CA ARG A 435 -21.04 -30.03 -29.43
C ARG A 435 -22.52 -30.23 -29.09
N ARG A 436 -22.99 -29.80 -27.90
CA ARG A 436 -24.41 -29.88 -27.52
C ARG A 436 -25.29 -29.01 -28.42
N ASP A 437 -24.85 -27.78 -28.74
CA ASP A 437 -25.60 -26.87 -29.61
C ASP A 437 -25.66 -27.34 -31.06
N LEU A 438 -24.60 -27.97 -31.57
CA LEU A 438 -24.59 -28.60 -32.89
C LEU A 438 -25.52 -29.82 -32.91
N GLN A 439 -25.47 -30.68 -31.89
CA GLN A 439 -26.39 -31.82 -31.76
C GLN A 439 -27.85 -31.37 -31.65
N LYS A 440 -28.12 -30.30 -30.90
CA LYS A 440 -29.46 -29.69 -30.78
C LYS A 440 -29.96 -29.07 -32.09
N ARG A 441 -29.08 -28.44 -32.88
CA ARG A 441 -29.41 -27.99 -34.25
C ARG A 441 -29.72 -29.18 -35.15
N ASN A 442 -28.91 -30.24 -35.12
CA ASN A 442 -29.16 -31.44 -35.94
C ASN A 442 -30.51 -32.09 -35.60
N LEU A 443 -30.82 -32.30 -34.32
CA LEU A 443 -32.12 -32.83 -33.88
C LEU A 443 -33.29 -31.94 -34.34
N ASN A 444 -33.15 -30.60 -34.28
CA ASN A 444 -34.16 -29.69 -34.80
C ASN A 444 -34.32 -29.77 -36.33
N HIS A 445 -33.22 -29.97 -37.07
CA HIS A 445 -33.26 -30.16 -38.52
C HIS A 445 -33.87 -31.52 -38.91
N GLU A 446 -33.54 -32.59 -38.19
CA GLU A 446 -34.11 -33.93 -38.37
C GLU A 446 -35.62 -33.93 -38.07
N ALA A 447 -36.05 -33.30 -36.98
CA ALA A 447 -37.47 -33.12 -36.66
C ALA A 447 -38.20 -32.33 -37.75
N TYR A 448 -37.63 -31.20 -38.21
CA TYR A 448 -38.22 -30.40 -39.28
C TYR A 448 -38.32 -31.16 -40.62
N ILE A 449 -37.33 -31.99 -40.95
CA ILE A 449 -37.37 -32.88 -42.14
C ILE A 449 -38.45 -33.96 -41.95
N SER A 450 -38.57 -34.54 -40.76
CA SER A 450 -39.62 -35.53 -40.44
C SER A 450 -41.03 -34.95 -40.58
N ASP A 451 -41.28 -33.76 -40.02
CA ASP A 451 -42.54 -33.03 -40.16
C ASP A 451 -42.85 -32.70 -41.63
N LEU A 452 -41.84 -32.28 -42.41
CA LEU A 452 -41.99 -32.00 -43.83
C LEU A 452 -42.35 -33.26 -44.63
N CYS A 453 -41.69 -34.39 -44.36
CA CYS A 453 -42.00 -35.69 -44.96
C CYS A 453 -43.40 -36.18 -44.58
N SER A 454 -43.79 -36.03 -43.31
CA SER A 454 -45.13 -36.36 -42.80
C SER A 454 -46.22 -35.55 -43.51
N MET A 455 -46.03 -34.22 -43.63
CA MET A 455 -46.96 -33.36 -44.36
C MET A 455 -46.99 -33.66 -45.87
N GLN A 456 -45.86 -34.00 -46.50
CA GLN A 456 -45.84 -34.46 -47.90
C GLN A 456 -46.63 -35.78 -48.07
N TYR A 457 -46.43 -36.75 -47.17
CA TYR A 457 -47.14 -38.02 -47.20
C TYR A 457 -48.67 -37.85 -47.05
N ALA A 458 -49.11 -37.07 -46.06
CA ALA A 458 -50.52 -36.73 -45.89
C ALA A 458 -51.10 -35.99 -47.12
N THR A 459 -50.31 -35.08 -47.72
CA THR A 459 -50.70 -34.35 -48.92
C THR A 459 -50.86 -35.25 -50.14
N VAL A 460 -49.97 -36.24 -50.32
CA VAL A 460 -50.05 -37.23 -51.41
C VAL A 460 -51.27 -38.14 -51.23
N ASN A 461 -51.56 -38.59 -50.01
CA ASN A 461 -52.78 -39.38 -49.74
C ASN A 461 -54.06 -38.56 -50.00
N ASN A 462 -54.11 -37.28 -49.61
CA ASN A 462 -55.26 -36.42 -49.89
C ASN A 462 -55.46 -36.21 -51.40
N LEU A 463 -54.38 -36.01 -52.17
CA LEU A 463 -54.46 -35.94 -53.64
C LEU A 463 -54.92 -37.25 -54.28
N ARG A 464 -54.49 -38.41 -53.73
CA ARG A 464 -54.94 -39.73 -54.18
C ARG A 464 -56.44 -39.93 -53.96
N ASN A 465 -56.95 -39.51 -52.80
CA ASN A 465 -58.38 -39.57 -52.47
C ASN A 465 -59.21 -38.66 -53.39
N LEU A 466 -58.75 -37.42 -53.63
CA LEU A 466 -59.40 -36.49 -54.56
C LEU A 466 -59.38 -37.00 -56.01
N SER A 467 -58.29 -37.65 -56.45
CA SER A 467 -58.20 -38.28 -57.76
C SER A 467 -59.22 -39.42 -57.93
N GLN A 468 -59.45 -40.24 -56.90
CA GLN A 468 -60.51 -41.26 -56.92
C GLN A 468 -61.91 -40.62 -56.97
N GLN A 469 -62.15 -39.53 -56.23
CA GLN A 469 -63.42 -38.80 -56.27
C GLN A 469 -63.69 -38.17 -57.64
N SER A 470 -62.67 -37.59 -58.28
CA SER A 470 -62.77 -37.06 -59.66
C SER A 470 -63.16 -38.16 -60.64
N ALA A 471 -62.53 -39.33 -60.58
CA ALA A 471 -62.85 -40.46 -61.45
C ALA A 471 -64.29 -40.98 -61.25
N THR A 472 -64.82 -40.97 -60.02
CA THR A 472 -66.24 -41.28 -59.80
C THR A 472 -67.17 -40.22 -60.38
N LEU A 473 -66.86 -38.93 -60.22
CA LEU A 473 -67.68 -37.84 -60.77
C LEU A 473 -67.64 -37.80 -62.31
N GLU A 474 -66.51 -38.12 -62.94
CA GLU A 474 -66.41 -38.27 -64.40
C GLU A 474 -67.28 -39.41 -64.93
N THR A 475 -67.30 -40.57 -64.25
CA THR A 475 -68.13 -41.70 -64.67
C THR A 475 -69.63 -41.43 -64.48
N ASP A 476 -70.04 -40.67 -63.46
CA ASP A 476 -71.42 -40.20 -63.31
C ASP A 476 -71.81 -39.08 -64.29
N ALA A 477 -70.89 -38.15 -64.60
CA ALA A 477 -71.12 -37.13 -65.62
C ALA A 477 -71.31 -37.75 -67.02
N LEU A 478 -70.54 -38.79 -67.36
CA LEU A 478 -70.71 -39.56 -68.60
C LEU A 478 -72.08 -40.25 -68.66
N ARG A 479 -72.51 -40.92 -67.57
CA ARG A 479 -73.86 -41.51 -67.46
C ARG A 479 -74.95 -40.48 -67.74
N ILE A 480 -74.87 -39.29 -67.14
CA ILE A 480 -75.84 -38.19 -67.34
C ILE A 480 -75.82 -37.69 -68.79
N LEU A 481 -74.65 -37.54 -69.41
CA LEU A 481 -74.52 -37.10 -70.80
C LEU A 481 -75.11 -38.11 -71.80
N ASP A 482 -74.91 -39.41 -71.59
CA ASP A 482 -75.51 -40.45 -72.44
C ASP A 482 -77.02 -40.56 -72.24
N HIS A 483 -77.53 -40.34 -71.02
CA HIS A 483 -78.97 -40.20 -70.77
C HIS A 483 -79.55 -38.99 -71.51
N ARG A 484 -78.86 -37.83 -71.49
CA ARG A 484 -79.26 -36.63 -72.23
C ARG A 484 -79.20 -36.83 -73.76
N ARG A 485 -78.24 -37.60 -74.26
CA ARG A 485 -78.15 -38.00 -75.67
C ARG A 485 -79.30 -38.93 -76.09
N ALA A 486 -79.77 -39.81 -75.20
CA ALA A 486 -80.95 -40.65 -75.47
C ALA A 486 -82.22 -39.80 -75.60
N ILE A 487 -82.45 -38.85 -74.68
CA ILE A 487 -83.57 -37.89 -74.75
C ILE A 487 -83.48 -37.05 -76.03
N SER A 488 -82.29 -36.53 -76.37
CA SER A 488 -82.05 -35.73 -77.58
C SER A 488 -82.28 -36.47 -78.91
N LYS A 489 -82.50 -37.79 -78.90
CA LYS A 489 -82.83 -38.60 -80.08
C LYS A 489 -84.31 -38.93 -80.21
N GLN A 490 -85.15 -38.51 -79.26
CA GLN A 490 -86.60 -38.62 -79.41
C GLN A 490 -87.10 -37.55 -80.40
N PRO A 491 -87.95 -37.89 -81.38
CA PRO A 491 -88.48 -36.92 -82.32
C PRO A 491 -89.40 -35.92 -81.61
N LEU A 492 -89.33 -34.65 -82.00
CA LEU A 492 -90.18 -33.60 -81.43
C LEU A 492 -91.67 -33.88 -81.75
N PRO A 493 -92.60 -33.60 -80.81
CA PRO A 493 -94.02 -33.82 -81.03
C PRO A 493 -94.53 -33.00 -82.21
N ARG A 494 -95.18 -33.67 -83.17
CA ARG A 494 -95.86 -33.03 -84.30
C ARG A 494 -97.18 -32.45 -83.78
N VAL A 495 -97.24 -31.13 -83.57
CA VAL A 495 -98.47 -30.45 -83.17
C VAL A 495 -99.48 -30.57 -84.31
N TYR A 496 -100.47 -31.45 -84.13
CA TYR A 496 -101.68 -31.43 -84.94
C TYR A 496 -102.57 -30.30 -84.44
N VAL A 497 -103.05 -29.47 -85.36
CA VAL A 497 -104.30 -28.73 -85.19
C VAL A 497 -105.38 -29.67 -85.69
N GLU A 498 -106.40 -29.91 -84.87
CA GLU A 498 -107.55 -30.75 -85.24
C GLU A 498 -108.55 -29.90 -86.02
N ASP A 499 -108.61 -30.10 -87.34
CA ASP A 499 -109.80 -29.74 -88.12
C ASP A 499 -110.80 -30.90 -88.02
N PRO A 500 -112.01 -30.69 -87.48
CA PRO A 500 -113.02 -31.74 -87.36
C PRO A 500 -113.83 -31.86 -88.65
N ASP A 501 -113.59 -32.91 -89.44
CA ASP A 501 -114.59 -33.62 -90.25
C ASP A 501 -113.93 -34.69 -91.15
N SER A 502 -114.04 -35.98 -90.79
CA SER A 502 -114.21 -37.11 -91.73
C SER A 502 -114.53 -38.42 -90.98
N ASP A 503 -115.68 -39.02 -91.29
CA ASP A 503 -116.05 -40.37 -90.86
C ASP A 503 -115.37 -41.47 -91.70
N SER A 504 -115.47 -42.72 -91.21
CA SER A 504 -115.20 -44.00 -91.90
C SER A 504 -113.74 -44.30 -92.32
N GLU A 505 -113.26 -45.55 -92.27
CA GLU A 505 -113.90 -46.84 -91.92
C GLU A 505 -112.91 -47.76 -91.18
#